data_AF-A0A7Z9AUS0-F1
#
_entry.id   AF-A0A7Z9AUS0-F1
#
_cell.length_a   1.000
_cell.length_b   1.000
_cell.length_c   1.000
_cell.angle_alpha   90.00
_cell.angle_beta   90.00
_cell.angle_gamma   90.00
#
_symmetry.space_group_name_H-M   'P 1'
#
loop_
_entity.id
_entity.type
_entity.pdbx_description
1 polymer ?
#
loop_
_entity_poly.entity_id
_entity_poly.type
_entity_poly.pdbx_seq_one_letter_code
_entity_poly.pdbx_strand_id
1 'polypeptide(L)'
;MGTFLVLVGLIGICWGLVGLIRSFFKKGNKKRNFIIIGIAFILMIFGASISPTSHSDSSKASTQSEKKIETKRTSSTSSEEQLKQKAEHKEKEKRKLDAERKKQEEEKQKLEAERKKQEEEKQKLEAERKKQEEEKQKIEAERKKQEEEKQKIEAERKAQEERQKQAENEATTALSQAEAHPTRENYNSAATLIQAIPNGNQHLSARLATVDATIKANEAAEAERQRQAAAAQEQANQVAAAQTPQQNNEQTVYIAPDHGTKYHLNPNCSGLNNANSVVAISLQEAQARGYTLCKRG
;
A
#
# COMPACT_ATOMS: atom_id res chain seq x y z
N MET A 1 -2.01 42.13 41.94
CA MET A 1 -2.61 42.70 40.70
C MET A 1 -1.78 42.34 39.46
N GLY A 2 -0.47 42.63 39.40
CA GLY A 2 0.36 42.38 38.20
C GLY A 2 0.50 40.91 37.78
N THR A 3 0.62 39.98 38.72
CA THR A 3 0.72 38.53 38.43
C THR A 3 -0.55 37.96 37.81
N PHE A 4 -1.71 38.51 38.17
CA PHE A 4 -3.00 38.12 37.60
C PHE A 4 -3.12 38.58 36.14
N LEU A 5 -2.62 39.78 35.82
CA LEU A 5 -2.59 40.29 34.44
C LEU A 5 -1.64 39.48 33.54
N VAL A 6 -0.51 39.02 34.07
CA VAL A 6 0.43 38.16 33.34
C VAL A 6 -0.17 36.77 33.08
N LEU A 7 -0.87 36.18 34.05
CA LEU A 7 -1.56 34.89 33.88
C LEU A 7 -2.72 34.98 32.89
N VAL A 8 -3.54 36.04 32.96
CA VAL A 8 -4.63 36.28 31.99
C VAL A 8 -4.06 36.53 30.59
N GLY A 9 -2.91 37.22 30.49
CA GLY A 9 -2.18 37.40 29.22
C GLY A 9 -1.64 36.09 28.64
N LEU A 10 -1.06 35.22 29.46
CA LEU A 10 -0.58 33.90 29.04
C LEU A 10 -1.72 32.99 28.55
N ILE A 11 -2.86 32.99 29.25
CA ILE A 11 -4.04 32.23 28.84
C ILE A 11 -4.57 32.76 27.49
N GLY A 12 -4.60 34.07 27.29
CA GLY A 12 -4.97 34.70 26.02
C GLY A 12 -4.04 34.35 24.87
N ILE A 13 -2.72 34.31 25.12
CA ILE A 13 -1.71 33.90 24.13
C ILE A 13 -1.87 32.41 23.78
N CYS A 14 -2.08 31.54 24.77
CA CYS A 14 -2.31 30.12 24.54
C CYS A 14 -3.59 29.88 23.70
N TRP A 15 -4.68 30.58 24.01
CA TRP A 15 -5.91 30.52 23.21
C TRP A 15 -5.72 31.07 21.79
N GLY A 16 -4.96 32.16 21.65
CA GLY A 16 -4.61 32.74 20.35
C GLY A 16 -3.78 31.79 19.48
N LEU A 17 -2.79 31.11 20.07
CA LEU A 17 -1.95 30.12 19.37
C LEU A 17 -2.76 28.89 18.97
N VAL A 18 -3.64 28.37 19.84
CA VAL A 18 -4.53 27.24 19.51
C VAL A 18 -5.52 27.62 18.41
N GLY A 19 -6.10 28.83 18.46
CA GLY A 19 -6.98 29.36 17.41
C GLY A 19 -6.26 29.56 16.08
N LEU A 20 -5.00 29.99 16.10
CA LEU A 20 -4.14 30.13 14.93
C LEU A 20 -3.85 28.76 14.30
N ILE A 21 -3.44 27.77 15.09
CA ILE A 21 -3.17 26.40 14.63
C ILE A 21 -4.44 25.76 14.06
N ARG A 22 -5.61 25.97 14.69
CA ARG A 22 -6.90 25.50 14.18
C ARG A 22 -7.32 26.19 12.88
N SER A 23 -6.94 27.46 12.67
CA SER A 23 -7.12 28.20 11.41
C SER A 23 -6.27 27.64 10.27
N PHE A 24 -5.14 27.00 10.57
CA PHE A 24 -4.33 26.32 9.55
C PHE A 24 -4.98 25.01 9.07
N PHE A 25 -5.66 24.27 9.95
CA PHE A 25 -6.21 22.94 9.65
C PHE A 25 -7.67 22.89 9.16
N LYS A 26 -8.46 23.98 9.27
CA LYS A 26 -9.83 24.02 8.73
C LYS A 26 -9.92 24.95 7.52
N LYS A 27 -10.18 24.36 6.34
CA LYS A 27 -10.29 25.05 5.04
C LYS A 27 -11.60 25.86 4.99
N GLY A 28 -11.50 27.18 5.20
CA GLY A 28 -12.60 28.13 5.02
C GLY A 28 -12.12 29.59 5.16
N ASN A 29 -12.30 30.36 4.08
CA ASN A 29 -12.21 31.83 3.90
C ASN A 29 -11.36 32.62 4.90
N LYS A 30 -10.03 32.43 4.83
CA LYS A 30 -9.02 33.00 5.74
C LYS A 30 -8.79 34.52 5.63
N LYS A 31 -9.42 35.24 4.70
CA LYS A 31 -9.08 36.66 4.44
C LYS A 31 -9.60 37.65 5.50
N ARG A 32 -10.72 37.36 6.18
CA ARG A 32 -11.32 38.29 7.16
C ARG A 32 -10.63 38.27 8.54
N ASN A 33 -10.16 37.10 8.99
CA ASN A 33 -9.57 36.95 10.33
C ASN A 33 -8.12 37.46 10.40
N PHE A 34 -7.35 37.37 9.30
CA PHE A 34 -6.02 37.97 9.21
C PHE A 34 -6.07 39.51 9.20
N ILE A 35 -7.10 40.10 8.60
CA ILE A 35 -7.31 41.56 8.61
C ILE A 35 -7.59 42.05 10.04
N ILE A 36 -8.45 41.36 10.79
CA ILE A 36 -8.79 41.74 12.18
C ILE A 36 -7.56 41.66 13.10
N ILE A 37 -6.75 40.61 12.97
CA ILE A 37 -5.52 40.43 13.77
C ILE A 37 -4.45 41.48 13.38
N GLY A 38 -4.32 41.79 12.09
CA GLY A 38 -3.41 42.84 11.62
C GLY A 38 -3.80 44.24 12.09
N ILE A 39 -5.09 44.58 12.05
CA ILE A 39 -5.61 45.88 12.54
C ILE A 39 -5.42 46.00 14.07
N ALA A 40 -5.64 44.91 14.83
CA ALA A 40 -5.43 44.90 16.27
C ALA A 40 -3.94 45.06 16.65
N PHE A 41 -3.03 44.44 15.90
CA PHE A 41 -1.58 44.56 16.13
C PHE A 41 -1.06 45.96 15.81
N ILE A 42 -1.60 46.59 14.75
CA ILE A 42 -1.28 47.98 14.40
C ILE A 42 -1.82 48.94 15.47
N LEU A 43 -3.07 48.79 15.92
CA LEU A 43 -3.63 49.62 17.01
C LEU A 43 -2.89 49.44 18.35
N MET A 44 -2.32 48.26 18.62
CA MET A 44 -1.52 48.00 19.81
C MET A 44 -0.13 48.68 19.75
N ILE A 45 0.47 48.79 18.55
CA ILE A 45 1.74 49.52 18.34
C ILE A 45 1.52 51.04 18.37
N PHE A 46 0.40 51.54 17.83
CA PHE A 46 0.06 52.98 17.87
C PHE A 46 -0.60 53.44 19.18
N GLY A 47 -1.12 52.53 20.01
CA GLY A 47 -1.79 52.82 21.28
C GLY A 47 -0.88 53.17 22.45
N ALA A 48 0.44 53.01 22.31
CA ALA A 48 1.42 53.29 23.37
C ALA A 48 2.02 54.72 23.33
N SER A 49 1.50 55.64 22.50
CA SER A 49 2.13 56.96 22.32
C SER A 49 1.17 58.11 22.07
N ILE A 50 0.04 58.19 22.78
CA ILE A 50 -0.81 59.39 22.77
C ILE A 50 -1.27 59.74 24.18
N SER A 51 -0.56 60.69 24.79
CA SER A 51 -1.08 61.68 25.74
C SER A 51 -0.58 63.06 25.28
N PRO A 52 -1.36 64.13 25.52
CA PRO A 52 -1.45 65.25 24.60
C PRO A 52 -0.42 66.35 24.89
N THR A 53 0.18 66.89 23.83
CA THR A 53 0.76 68.23 23.85
C THR A 53 -0.29 69.22 23.35
N SER A 54 -0.76 70.07 24.24
CA SER A 54 -1.52 71.27 23.91
C SER A 54 -0.60 72.31 23.25
N HIS A 55 -0.96 72.70 22.03
CA HIS A 55 -0.70 74.01 21.42
C HIS A 55 -1.21 75.14 22.36
N SER A 56 -0.82 76.40 22.37
CA SER A 56 -0.31 77.39 21.41
C SER A 56 0.31 78.55 22.26
N ASP A 57 1.14 79.49 21.83
CA ASP A 57 0.89 80.56 20.87
C ASP A 57 2.11 81.49 20.73
N SER A 58 2.29 81.99 19.50
CA SER A 58 2.52 83.38 19.09
C SER A 58 3.72 84.24 19.57
N SER A 59 4.21 85.02 18.58
CA SER A 59 4.88 86.34 18.59
C SER A 59 6.39 86.33 18.33
N LYS A 60 6.88 86.70 17.13
CA LYS A 60 7.04 88.03 16.47
C LYS A 60 8.24 88.86 16.94
N ALA A 61 9.02 89.27 15.93
CA ALA A 61 9.97 90.41 15.85
C ALA A 61 11.29 90.25 16.64
N SER A 62 12.45 90.09 16.00
CA SER A 62 13.22 91.03 15.17
C SER A 62 13.90 92.17 15.93
N THR A 63 15.23 92.14 15.85
CA THR A 63 16.19 93.25 15.73
C THR A 63 16.52 94.17 16.91
N GLN A 64 17.85 94.26 17.10
CA GLN A 64 18.66 95.44 17.41
C GLN A 64 18.49 96.15 18.76
N SER A 65 19.56 96.08 19.54
CA SER A 65 19.91 97.08 20.54
C SER A 65 21.34 97.53 20.24
N GLU A 66 21.50 98.75 19.74
CA GLU A 66 22.74 99.51 19.91
C GLU A 66 22.42 100.89 20.47
N LYS A 67 23.20 101.24 21.48
CA LYS A 67 23.12 102.45 22.29
C LYS A 67 23.91 103.57 21.60
N LYS A 68 23.25 104.71 21.53
CA LYS A 68 23.59 106.00 20.94
C LYS A 68 24.79 106.70 21.62
N ILE A 69 25.74 107.18 20.79
CA ILE A 69 26.47 108.47 20.80
C ILE A 69 27.53 108.74 21.89
N GLU A 70 28.78 109.02 21.47
CA GLU A 70 29.22 110.43 21.33
C GLU A 70 30.39 110.64 20.36
N THR A 71 30.26 111.71 19.58
CA THR A 71 31.12 112.24 18.53
C THR A 71 32.15 113.19 19.12
N LYS A 72 33.45 113.06 18.78
CA LYS A 72 34.28 114.25 18.52
C LYS A 72 35.55 113.98 17.71
N ARG A 73 35.55 114.58 16.52
CA ARG A 73 36.67 115.29 15.83
C ARG A 73 37.84 114.49 15.24
N THR A 74 37.91 114.58 13.90
CA THR A 74 39.08 114.96 13.06
C THR A 74 40.42 114.28 13.40
N SER A 75 41.10 113.54 12.52
CA SER A 75 41.45 113.89 11.15
C SER A 75 42.19 112.71 10.50
N SER A 76 41.74 112.31 9.30
CA SER A 76 42.55 111.92 8.13
C SER A 76 43.92 111.23 8.33
N THR A 77 43.92 109.89 8.44
CA THR A 77 44.89 108.94 7.84
C THR A 77 44.51 107.49 8.18
N SER A 78 43.35 106.99 7.72
CA SER A 78 42.99 105.57 7.92
C SER A 78 41.93 105.12 6.91
N SER A 79 42.35 104.95 5.65
CA SER A 79 41.51 104.36 4.59
C SER A 79 42.20 103.21 3.85
N GLU A 80 43.53 103.15 3.87
CA GLU A 80 44.29 102.04 3.26
C GLU A 80 44.41 100.79 4.15
N GLU A 81 44.44 100.92 5.48
CA GLU A 81 44.58 99.77 6.40
C GLU A 81 43.31 98.91 6.49
N GLN A 82 42.11 99.51 6.50
CA GLN A 82 40.84 98.77 6.49
C GLN A 82 40.60 98.03 5.16
N LEU A 83 41.05 98.59 4.04
CA LEU A 83 40.98 97.95 2.71
C LEU A 83 41.93 96.76 2.61
N LYS A 84 43.15 96.87 3.16
CA LYS A 84 44.11 95.75 3.24
C LYS A 84 43.65 94.63 4.16
N GLN A 85 43.15 94.94 5.36
CA GLN A 85 42.65 93.91 6.29
C GLN A 85 41.41 93.17 5.74
N LYS A 86 40.52 93.87 5.03
CA LYS A 86 39.35 93.27 4.37
C LYS A 86 39.73 92.41 3.17
N ALA A 87 40.78 92.78 2.43
CA ALA A 87 41.33 91.97 1.34
C ALA A 87 42.01 90.70 1.87
N GLU A 88 42.79 90.80 2.95
CA GLU A 88 43.46 89.67 3.59
C GLU A 88 42.47 88.69 4.25
N HIS A 89 41.41 89.22 4.89
CA HIS A 89 40.33 88.40 5.43
C HIS A 89 39.59 87.65 4.31
N LYS A 90 39.32 88.29 3.18
CA LYS A 90 38.67 87.68 2.01
C LYS A 90 39.54 86.62 1.33
N GLU A 91 40.87 86.79 1.31
CA GLU A 91 41.80 85.76 0.82
C GLU A 91 41.89 84.56 1.77
N LYS A 92 41.97 84.79 3.09
CA LYS A 92 41.93 83.72 4.10
C LYS A 92 40.60 82.97 4.07
N GLU A 93 39.49 83.66 3.86
CA GLU A 93 38.17 83.05 3.73
C GLU A 93 38.06 82.21 2.45
N LYS A 94 38.54 82.71 1.29
CA LYS A 94 38.63 81.92 0.06
C LYS A 94 39.51 80.68 0.22
N ARG A 95 40.67 80.79 0.88
CA ARG A 95 41.55 79.63 1.15
C ARG A 95 40.89 78.59 2.07
N LYS A 96 40.12 79.03 3.07
CA LYS A 96 39.32 78.12 3.92
C LYS A 96 38.21 77.45 3.10
N LEU A 97 37.51 78.19 2.26
CA LEU A 97 36.43 77.67 1.42
C LEU A 97 36.92 76.66 0.37
N ASP A 98 38.08 76.91 -0.26
CA ASP A 98 38.70 75.96 -1.19
C ASP A 98 39.24 74.71 -0.46
N ALA A 99 39.79 74.85 0.75
CA ALA A 99 40.22 73.72 1.57
C ALA A 99 39.03 72.85 2.03
N GLU A 100 37.91 73.49 2.37
CA GLU A 100 36.66 72.81 2.73
C GLU A 100 36.03 72.11 1.51
N ARG A 101 36.01 72.76 0.34
CA ARG A 101 35.54 72.15 -0.91
C ARG A 101 36.38 70.92 -1.29
N LYS A 102 37.69 70.98 -1.11
CA LYS A 102 38.60 69.87 -1.39
C LYS A 102 38.38 68.68 -0.44
N LYS A 103 38.11 68.94 0.85
CA LYS A 103 37.73 67.88 1.81
C LYS A 103 36.37 67.26 1.48
N GLN A 104 35.37 68.07 1.13
CA GLN A 104 34.05 67.56 0.74
C GLN A 104 34.11 66.71 -0.53
N GLU A 105 34.95 67.08 -1.50
CA GLU A 105 35.13 66.30 -2.74
C GLU A 105 35.83 64.96 -2.49
N GLU A 106 36.84 64.92 -1.61
CA GLU A 106 37.53 63.70 -1.20
C GLU A 106 36.63 62.76 -0.37
N GLU A 107 35.78 63.32 0.50
CA GLU A 107 34.75 62.58 1.25
C GLU A 107 33.69 62.00 0.31
N LYS A 108 33.25 62.77 -0.68
CA LYS A 108 32.27 62.33 -1.69
C LYS A 108 32.82 61.20 -2.56
N GLN A 109 34.11 61.26 -2.94
CA GLN A 109 34.78 60.17 -3.66
C GLN A 109 34.91 58.89 -2.81
N LYS A 110 35.22 59.02 -1.50
CA LYS A 110 35.24 57.86 -0.59
C LYS A 110 33.86 57.23 -0.42
N LEU A 111 32.82 58.06 -0.26
CA LEU A 111 31.44 57.60 -0.13
C LEU A 111 30.95 56.89 -1.41
N GLU A 112 31.33 57.40 -2.59
CA GLU A 112 30.98 56.79 -3.88
C GLU A 112 31.72 55.45 -4.09
N ALA A 113 33.00 55.37 -3.71
CA ALA A 113 33.77 54.13 -3.75
C ALA A 113 33.21 53.06 -2.80
N GLU A 114 32.77 53.47 -1.61
CA GLU A 114 32.13 52.58 -0.62
C GLU A 114 30.75 52.11 -1.11
N ARG A 115 29.94 52.99 -1.70
CA ARG A 115 28.68 52.60 -2.34
C ARG A 115 28.88 51.59 -3.47
N LYS A 116 29.90 51.77 -4.32
CA LYS A 116 30.22 50.80 -5.39
C LYS A 116 30.59 49.43 -4.82
N LYS A 117 31.38 49.37 -3.74
CA LYS A 117 31.73 48.11 -3.06
C LYS A 117 30.50 47.43 -2.45
N GLN A 118 29.64 48.18 -1.76
CA GLN A 118 28.40 47.64 -1.20
C GLN A 118 27.45 47.12 -2.28
N GLU A 119 27.38 47.79 -3.44
CA GLU A 119 26.54 47.36 -4.56
C GLU A 119 27.07 46.07 -5.21
N GLU A 120 28.39 45.95 -5.39
CA GLU A 120 29.03 44.72 -5.88
C GLU A 120 28.85 43.55 -4.91
N GLU A 121 28.99 43.78 -3.60
CA GLU A 121 28.76 42.75 -2.56
C GLU A 121 27.29 42.31 -2.56
N LYS A 122 26.34 43.26 -2.67
CA LYS A 122 24.91 42.95 -2.76
C LYS A 122 24.57 42.13 -4.00
N GLN A 123 25.19 42.43 -5.15
CA GLN A 123 25.03 41.64 -6.38
C GLN A 123 25.60 40.22 -6.23
N LYS A 124 26.76 40.05 -5.59
CA LYS A 124 27.33 38.71 -5.30
C LYS A 124 26.42 37.90 -4.36
N LEU A 125 25.92 38.53 -3.29
CA LEU A 125 25.02 37.88 -2.34
C LEU A 125 23.68 37.48 -2.99
N GLU A 126 23.13 38.32 -3.88
CA GLU A 126 21.91 37.99 -4.62
C GLU A 126 22.13 36.83 -5.61
N ALA A 127 23.28 36.81 -6.31
CA ALA A 127 23.64 35.72 -7.21
C ALA A 127 23.83 34.39 -6.44
N GLU A 128 24.46 34.43 -5.27
CA GLU A 128 24.62 33.26 -4.41
C GLU A 128 23.27 32.76 -3.86
N ARG A 129 22.39 33.66 -3.42
CA ARG A 129 21.03 33.32 -3.01
C ARG A 129 20.23 32.66 -4.14
N LYS A 130 20.32 33.17 -5.37
CA LYS A 130 19.66 32.56 -6.54
C LYS A 130 20.19 31.15 -6.81
N LYS A 131 21.51 30.92 -6.71
CA LYS A 131 22.09 29.58 -6.86
C LYS A 131 21.63 28.62 -5.76
N GLN A 132 21.62 29.05 -4.50
CA GLN A 132 21.13 28.25 -3.38
C GLN A 132 19.63 27.92 -3.50
N GLU A 133 18.83 28.86 -4.02
CA GLU A 133 17.40 28.64 -4.24
C GLU A 133 17.15 27.65 -5.39
N GLU A 134 17.90 27.74 -6.49
CA GLU A 134 17.85 26.75 -7.58
C GLU A 134 18.29 25.35 -7.12
N GLU A 135 19.34 25.26 -6.32
CA GLU A 135 19.81 23.99 -5.74
C GLU A 135 18.76 23.39 -4.79
N LYS A 136 18.15 24.20 -3.91
CA LYS A 136 17.05 23.75 -3.05
C LYS A 136 15.86 23.24 -3.87
N GLN A 137 15.49 23.92 -4.96
CA GLN A 137 14.42 23.46 -5.85
C GLN A 137 14.77 22.12 -6.52
N LYS A 138 16.02 21.90 -6.93
CA LYS A 138 16.48 20.63 -7.50
C LYS A 138 16.42 19.50 -6.46
N ILE A 139 16.93 19.73 -5.24
CA ILE A 139 16.89 18.75 -4.15
C ILE A 139 15.44 18.42 -3.76
N GLU A 140 14.56 19.43 -3.68
CA GLU A 140 13.14 19.20 -3.38
C GLU A 140 12.43 18.40 -4.49
N ALA A 141 12.71 18.70 -5.76
CA ALA A 141 12.19 17.95 -6.89
C ALA A 141 12.69 16.50 -6.90
N GLU A 142 13.96 16.27 -6.59
CA GLU A 142 14.53 14.92 -6.47
C GLU A 142 13.93 14.15 -5.29
N ARG A 143 13.79 14.78 -4.12
CA ARG A 143 13.14 14.16 -2.95
C ARG A 143 11.70 13.77 -3.24
N LYS A 144 10.95 14.61 -3.97
CA LYS A 144 9.58 14.32 -4.39
C LYS A 144 9.51 13.12 -5.35
N LYS A 145 10.46 13.00 -6.29
CA LYS A 145 10.56 11.83 -7.17
C LYS A 145 10.88 10.56 -6.40
N GLN A 146 11.84 10.60 -5.47
CA GLN A 146 12.17 9.45 -4.62
C GLN A 146 11.00 9.04 -3.73
N GLU A 147 10.22 10.00 -3.20
CA GLU A 147 9.05 9.69 -2.39
C GLU A 147 7.93 9.04 -3.22
N GLU A 148 7.70 9.51 -4.44
CA GLU A 148 6.75 8.89 -5.37
C GLU A 148 7.18 7.46 -5.75
N GLU A 149 8.47 7.24 -6.01
CA GLU A 149 9.02 5.91 -6.31
C GLU A 149 8.88 4.96 -5.12
N LYS A 150 9.17 5.41 -3.89
CA LYS A 150 8.95 4.63 -2.67
C LYS A 150 7.48 4.26 -2.48
N GLN A 151 6.55 5.19 -2.74
CA GLN A 151 5.12 4.91 -2.67
C GLN A 151 4.70 3.85 -3.70
N LYS A 152 5.25 3.88 -4.92
CA LYS A 152 4.98 2.87 -5.96
C LYS A 152 5.51 1.50 -5.56
N ILE A 153 6.74 1.41 -5.08
CA ILE A 153 7.34 0.15 -4.61
C ILE A 153 6.55 -0.41 -3.42
N GLU A 154 6.13 0.43 -2.47
CA GLU A 154 5.34 -0.02 -1.32
C GLU A 154 3.95 -0.52 -1.77
N ALA A 155 3.30 0.18 -2.71
CA ALA A 155 2.02 -0.24 -3.27
C ALA A 155 2.13 -1.57 -4.02
N GLU A 156 3.18 -1.74 -4.83
CA GLU A 156 3.44 -3.00 -5.54
C GLU A 156 3.72 -4.15 -4.58
N ARG A 157 4.53 -3.92 -3.54
CA ARG A 157 4.78 -4.92 -2.49
C ARG A 157 3.49 -5.33 -1.78
N LYS A 158 2.62 -4.38 -1.43
CA LYS A 158 1.31 -4.68 -0.81
C LYS A 158 0.42 -5.50 -1.76
N ALA A 159 0.37 -5.13 -3.03
CA ALA A 159 -0.40 -5.88 -4.04
C ALA A 159 0.18 -7.30 -4.26
N GLN A 160 1.49 -7.48 -4.14
CA GLN A 160 2.12 -8.78 -4.22
C GLN A 160 1.86 -9.63 -2.96
N GLU A 161 1.92 -9.04 -1.77
CA GLU A 161 1.56 -9.72 -0.51
C GLU A 161 0.09 -10.16 -0.52
N GLU A 162 -0.82 -9.32 -1.00
CA GLU A 162 -2.24 -9.66 -1.12
C GLU A 162 -2.47 -10.80 -2.11
N ARG A 163 -1.82 -10.76 -3.29
CA ARG A 163 -1.87 -11.87 -4.25
C ARG A 163 -1.30 -13.17 -3.67
N GLN A 164 -0.22 -13.10 -2.89
CA GLN A 164 0.32 -14.28 -2.20
C GLN A 164 -0.68 -14.85 -1.21
N LYS A 165 -1.29 -14.01 -0.36
CA LYS A 165 -2.33 -14.45 0.60
C LYS A 165 -3.54 -15.06 -0.11
N GLN A 166 -3.98 -14.47 -1.22
CA GLN A 166 -5.08 -15.03 -2.03
C GLN A 166 -4.71 -16.42 -2.58
N ALA A 167 -3.53 -16.55 -3.19
CA ALA A 167 -3.05 -17.84 -3.70
C ALA A 167 -2.92 -18.90 -2.58
N GLU A 168 -2.43 -18.52 -1.40
CA GLU A 168 -2.37 -19.42 -0.23
C GLU A 168 -3.76 -19.83 0.26
N ASN A 169 -4.73 -18.92 0.29
CA ASN A 169 -6.10 -19.22 0.69
C ASN A 169 -6.81 -20.15 -0.31
N GLU A 170 -6.63 -19.92 -1.61
CA GLU A 170 -7.16 -20.78 -2.67
C GLU A 170 -6.56 -22.18 -2.59
N ALA A 171 -5.24 -22.27 -2.47
CA ALA A 171 -4.53 -23.54 -2.29
C ALA A 171 -4.97 -24.27 -1.02
N THR A 172 -5.17 -23.55 0.10
CA THR A 172 -5.67 -24.12 1.35
C THR A 172 -7.09 -24.66 1.20
N THR A 173 -7.95 -23.95 0.47
CA THR A 173 -9.33 -24.38 0.22
C THR A 173 -9.37 -25.65 -0.62
N ALA A 174 -8.63 -25.68 -1.73
CA ALA A 174 -8.53 -26.86 -2.59
C ALA A 174 -7.92 -28.06 -1.85
N LEU A 175 -6.90 -27.83 -1.02
CA LEU A 175 -6.31 -28.87 -0.19
C LEU A 175 -7.30 -29.41 0.83
N SER A 176 -8.09 -28.55 1.48
CA SER A 176 -9.14 -28.99 2.40
C SER A 176 -10.20 -29.85 1.70
N GLN A 177 -10.52 -29.57 0.44
CA GLN A 177 -11.41 -30.41 -0.37
C GLN A 177 -10.77 -31.77 -0.68
N ALA A 178 -9.46 -31.79 -1.00
CA ALA A 178 -8.72 -33.02 -1.25
C ALA A 178 -8.57 -33.88 0.01
N GLU A 179 -8.48 -33.27 1.19
CA GLU A 179 -8.48 -33.98 2.48
C GLU A 179 -9.86 -34.58 2.81
N ALA A 180 -10.95 -33.83 2.58
CA ALA A 180 -12.31 -34.33 2.78
C ALA A 180 -12.68 -35.43 1.77
N HIS A 181 -12.24 -35.29 0.53
CA HIS A 181 -12.49 -36.24 -0.56
C HIS A 181 -11.17 -36.58 -1.26
N PRO A 182 -10.45 -37.61 -0.76
CA PRO A 182 -9.15 -38.03 -1.30
C PRO A 182 -9.32 -38.72 -2.65
N THR A 183 -9.39 -37.91 -3.70
CA THR A 183 -9.47 -38.34 -5.10
C THR A 183 -8.29 -37.75 -5.89
N ARG A 184 -7.93 -38.40 -7.01
CA ARG A 184 -6.83 -37.93 -7.84
C ARG A 184 -7.09 -36.54 -8.43
N GLU A 185 -8.34 -36.24 -8.77
CA GLU A 185 -8.75 -34.93 -9.30
C GLU A 185 -8.57 -33.81 -8.27
N ASN A 186 -9.09 -33.99 -7.06
CA ASN A 186 -8.94 -33.00 -5.98
C ASN A 186 -7.47 -32.81 -5.59
N TYR A 187 -6.70 -33.91 -5.55
CA TYR A 187 -5.26 -33.85 -5.34
C TYR A 187 -4.54 -33.01 -6.39
N ASN A 188 -4.79 -33.25 -7.68
CA ASN A 188 -4.14 -32.52 -8.77
C ASN A 188 -4.51 -31.03 -8.77
N SER A 189 -5.77 -30.71 -8.45
CA SER A 189 -6.24 -29.34 -8.27
C SER A 189 -5.47 -28.63 -7.14
N ALA A 190 -5.40 -29.24 -5.95
CA ALA A 190 -4.65 -28.70 -4.82
C ALA A 190 -3.14 -28.59 -5.14
N ALA A 191 -2.55 -29.61 -5.78
CA ALA A 191 -1.14 -29.65 -6.13
C ALA A 191 -0.74 -28.49 -7.07
N THR A 192 -1.59 -28.21 -8.06
CA THR A 192 -1.37 -27.12 -9.03
C THR A 192 -1.35 -25.76 -8.32
N LEU A 193 -2.31 -25.52 -7.43
CA LEU A 193 -2.39 -24.26 -6.68
C LEU A 193 -1.22 -24.12 -5.69
N ILE A 194 -0.85 -25.19 -4.98
CA ILE A 194 0.28 -25.18 -4.04
C ILE A 194 1.61 -24.92 -4.78
N GLN A 195 1.79 -25.49 -5.97
CA GLN A 195 2.99 -25.27 -6.79
C GLN A 195 3.09 -23.84 -7.33
N ALA A 196 1.96 -23.16 -7.52
CA ALA A 196 1.91 -21.78 -8.00
C ALA A 196 2.24 -20.73 -6.92
N ILE A 197 2.31 -21.11 -5.63
CA ILE A 197 2.61 -20.19 -4.52
C ILE A 197 4.07 -19.71 -4.62
N PRO A 198 4.32 -18.39 -4.72
CA PRO A 198 5.68 -17.85 -4.71
C PRO A 198 6.42 -18.21 -3.41
N ASN A 199 7.68 -18.63 -3.52
CA ASN A 199 8.51 -19.16 -2.41
C ASN A 199 8.04 -20.51 -1.82
N GLY A 200 6.95 -21.09 -2.34
CA GLY A 200 6.38 -22.35 -1.89
C GLY A 200 5.77 -22.29 -0.48
N ASN A 201 5.11 -23.39 -0.08
CA ASN A 201 4.56 -23.53 1.27
C ASN A 201 4.76 -24.96 1.78
N GLN A 202 5.77 -25.14 2.65
CA GLN A 202 6.18 -26.47 3.14
C GLN A 202 5.05 -27.20 3.90
N HIS A 203 4.22 -26.45 4.63
CA HIS A 203 3.12 -27.02 5.39
C HIS A 203 2.02 -27.57 4.48
N LEU A 204 1.63 -26.81 3.45
CA LEU A 204 0.65 -27.27 2.47
C LEU A 204 1.18 -28.47 1.67
N SER A 205 2.46 -28.45 1.29
CA SER A 205 3.10 -29.59 0.60
C SER A 205 3.13 -30.86 1.46
N ALA A 206 3.41 -30.74 2.77
CA ALA A 206 3.41 -31.89 3.68
C ALA A 206 2.01 -32.50 3.83
N ARG A 207 0.99 -31.65 3.97
CA ARG A 207 -0.41 -32.10 4.02
C ARG A 207 -0.83 -32.77 2.72
N LEU A 208 -0.45 -32.20 1.57
CA LEU A 208 -0.71 -32.78 0.25
C LEU A 208 -0.07 -34.18 0.09
N ALA A 209 1.12 -34.40 0.65
CA ALA A 209 1.76 -35.71 0.65
C ALA A 209 0.96 -36.76 1.46
N THR A 210 0.35 -36.35 2.57
CA THR A 210 -0.57 -37.22 3.33
C THR A 210 -1.79 -37.58 2.49
N VAL A 211 -2.38 -36.62 1.77
CA VAL A 211 -3.51 -36.89 0.87
C VAL A 211 -3.13 -37.89 -0.23
N ASP A 212 -1.94 -37.75 -0.85
CA ASP A 212 -1.44 -38.71 -1.85
C ASP A 212 -1.30 -40.12 -1.27
N ALA A 213 -0.78 -40.24 -0.04
CA ALA A 213 -0.66 -41.51 0.65
C ALA A 213 -2.04 -42.14 0.92
N THR A 214 -3.03 -41.34 1.33
CA THR A 214 -4.41 -41.80 1.53
C THR A 214 -5.05 -42.26 0.21
N ILE A 215 -4.86 -41.53 -0.88
CA ILE A 215 -5.37 -41.91 -2.20
C ILE A 215 -4.80 -43.27 -2.61
N LYS A 216 -3.48 -43.44 -2.51
CA LYS A 216 -2.80 -44.71 -2.84
C LYS A 216 -3.30 -45.87 -1.97
N ALA A 217 -3.53 -45.62 -0.67
CA ALA A 217 -4.07 -46.62 0.22
C ALA A 217 -5.51 -47.02 -0.16
N ASN A 218 -6.35 -46.05 -0.51
CA ASN A 218 -7.73 -46.29 -0.96
C ASN A 218 -7.75 -47.09 -2.28
N GLU A 219 -6.95 -46.68 -3.27
CA GLU A 219 -6.80 -47.37 -4.54
C GLU A 219 -6.31 -48.81 -4.36
N ALA A 220 -5.33 -49.03 -3.48
CA ALA A 220 -4.83 -50.37 -3.15
C ALA A 220 -5.91 -51.23 -2.48
N ALA A 221 -6.66 -50.67 -1.53
CA ALA A 221 -7.75 -51.37 -0.84
C ALA A 221 -8.92 -51.68 -1.77
N GLU A 222 -9.22 -50.82 -2.75
CA GLU A 222 -10.21 -51.08 -3.79
C GLU A 222 -9.75 -52.17 -4.75
N ALA A 223 -8.49 -52.12 -5.21
CA ALA A 223 -7.92 -53.15 -6.06
C ALA A 223 -7.91 -54.52 -5.36
N GLU A 224 -7.62 -54.57 -4.06
CA GLU A 224 -7.70 -55.80 -3.28
C GLU A 224 -9.14 -56.30 -3.14
N ARG A 225 -10.10 -55.41 -2.83
CA ARG A 225 -11.53 -55.76 -2.79
C ARG A 225 -12.03 -56.29 -4.13
N GLN A 226 -11.60 -55.71 -5.24
CA GLN A 226 -11.93 -56.20 -6.59
C GLN A 226 -11.33 -57.57 -6.85
N ARG A 227 -10.07 -57.81 -6.46
CA ARG A 227 -9.44 -59.13 -6.59
C ARG A 227 -10.16 -60.19 -5.76
N GLN A 228 -10.54 -59.86 -4.52
CA GLN A 228 -11.30 -60.76 -3.66
C GLN A 228 -12.70 -61.03 -4.22
N ALA A 229 -13.39 -60.01 -4.72
CA ALA A 229 -14.70 -60.17 -5.36
C ALA A 229 -14.62 -61.02 -6.64
N ALA A 230 -13.60 -60.81 -7.48
CA ALA A 230 -13.35 -61.62 -8.66
C ALA A 230 -13.06 -63.09 -8.29
N ALA A 231 -12.19 -63.32 -7.30
CA ALA A 231 -11.89 -64.67 -6.81
C ALA A 231 -13.13 -65.36 -6.21
N ALA A 232 -13.96 -64.63 -5.45
CA ALA A 232 -15.22 -65.15 -4.91
C ALA A 232 -16.22 -65.49 -6.03
N GLN A 233 -16.29 -64.67 -7.08
CA GLN A 233 -17.14 -64.94 -8.24
C GLN A 233 -16.64 -66.14 -9.04
N GLU A 234 -15.33 -66.29 -9.23
CA GLU A 234 -14.73 -67.47 -9.85
C GLU A 234 -15.02 -68.75 -9.04
N GLN A 235 -14.89 -68.69 -7.71
CA GLN A 235 -15.26 -69.81 -6.84
C GLN A 235 -16.75 -70.14 -6.93
N ALA A 236 -17.64 -69.14 -6.94
CA ALA A 236 -19.08 -69.35 -7.10
C ALA A 236 -19.41 -70.01 -8.46
N ASN A 237 -18.77 -69.56 -9.54
CA ASN A 237 -18.91 -70.19 -10.86
C ASN A 237 -18.40 -71.63 -10.88
N GLN A 238 -17.28 -71.92 -10.20
CA GLN A 238 -16.75 -73.28 -10.08
C GLN A 238 -17.70 -74.19 -9.29
N VAL A 239 -18.28 -73.73 -8.18
CA VAL A 239 -19.26 -74.48 -7.39
C VAL A 239 -20.53 -74.72 -8.20
N ALA A 240 -21.05 -73.70 -8.89
CA ALA A 240 -22.20 -73.85 -9.77
C ALA A 240 -21.93 -74.85 -10.90
N ALA A 241 -20.75 -74.78 -11.53
CA ALA A 241 -20.32 -75.71 -12.58
C ALA A 241 -20.16 -77.15 -12.04
N ALA A 242 -19.68 -77.33 -10.81
CA ALA A 242 -19.57 -78.64 -10.17
C ALA A 242 -20.94 -79.23 -9.76
N GLN A 243 -21.95 -78.39 -9.46
CA GLN A 243 -23.31 -78.83 -9.14
C GLN A 243 -24.12 -79.24 -10.38
N THR A 244 -23.84 -78.67 -11.56
CA THR A 244 -24.52 -79.05 -12.82
C THR A 244 -24.49 -80.56 -13.15
N PRO A 245 -23.34 -81.26 -13.09
CA PRO A 245 -23.30 -82.70 -13.35
C PRO A 245 -23.96 -83.54 -12.24
N GLN A 246 -24.02 -83.07 -10.98
CA GLN A 246 -24.78 -83.78 -9.94
C GLN A 246 -26.29 -83.73 -10.21
N GLN A 247 -26.85 -82.58 -10.58
CA GLN A 247 -28.29 -82.50 -10.90
C GLN A 247 -28.69 -83.33 -12.13
N ASN A 248 -27.83 -83.42 -13.15
CA ASN A 248 -28.11 -84.24 -14.33
C ASN A 248 -28.04 -85.74 -14.00
N ASN A 249 -27.12 -86.17 -13.14
CA ASN A 249 -27.02 -87.56 -12.70
C ASN A 249 -28.16 -87.98 -11.73
N GLU A 250 -28.73 -87.03 -10.98
CA GLU A 250 -29.92 -87.24 -10.13
C GLU A 250 -31.25 -87.18 -10.90
N GLN A 251 -31.21 -86.85 -12.20
CA GLN A 251 -32.41 -86.82 -13.03
C GLN A 251 -33.02 -88.22 -13.14
N THR A 252 -34.28 -88.36 -12.70
CA THR A 252 -35.03 -89.63 -12.77
C THR A 252 -35.46 -89.90 -14.21
N VAL A 253 -35.18 -91.11 -14.69
CA VAL A 253 -35.60 -91.59 -16.01
C VAL A 253 -36.33 -92.93 -15.91
N TYR A 254 -37.15 -93.23 -16.90
CA TYR A 254 -37.99 -94.42 -16.94
C TYR A 254 -37.45 -95.43 -17.96
N ILE A 255 -37.30 -96.69 -17.56
CA ILE A 255 -36.87 -97.81 -18.42
C ILE A 255 -37.89 -98.94 -18.40
N ALA A 256 -37.86 -99.80 -19.41
CA ALA A 256 -38.58 -101.07 -19.43
C ALA A 256 -37.55 -102.23 -19.42
N PRO A 257 -37.27 -102.87 -18.27
CA PRO A 257 -36.17 -103.82 -18.13
C PRO A 257 -36.26 -105.05 -19.05
N ASP A 258 -37.47 -105.54 -19.26
CA ASP A 258 -37.75 -106.71 -20.09
C ASP A 258 -37.97 -106.34 -21.58
N HIS A 259 -37.95 -105.04 -21.91
CA HIS A 259 -38.35 -104.52 -23.22
C HIS A 259 -37.45 -103.36 -23.69
N GLY A 260 -36.50 -103.67 -24.56
CA GLY A 260 -35.68 -102.69 -25.27
C GLY A 260 -34.52 -102.12 -24.46
N THR A 261 -33.74 -101.24 -25.10
CA THR A 261 -32.48 -100.68 -24.57
C THR A 261 -32.54 -99.17 -24.46
N LYS A 262 -33.74 -98.61 -24.27
CA LYS A 262 -33.97 -97.17 -24.24
C LYS A 262 -34.50 -96.71 -22.90
N TYR A 263 -34.03 -95.55 -22.45
CA TYR A 263 -34.62 -94.83 -21.33
C TYR A 263 -35.42 -93.63 -21.85
N HIS A 264 -36.39 -93.21 -21.04
CA HIS A 264 -37.38 -92.20 -21.37
C HIS A 264 -37.40 -91.13 -20.28
N LEU A 265 -37.49 -89.86 -20.66
CA LEU A 265 -37.57 -88.75 -19.71
C LEU A 265 -38.98 -88.58 -19.13
N ASN A 266 -40.00 -89.05 -19.86
CA ASN A 266 -41.40 -89.00 -19.45
C ASN A 266 -41.96 -90.43 -19.30
N PRO A 267 -42.77 -90.70 -18.27
CA PRO A 267 -43.35 -92.03 -18.05
C PRO A 267 -44.39 -92.41 -19.11
N ASN A 268 -45.00 -91.43 -19.76
CA ASN A 268 -46.05 -91.61 -20.79
C ASN A 268 -45.49 -91.59 -22.23
N CYS A 269 -44.21 -91.87 -22.41
CA CYS A 269 -43.59 -91.86 -23.74
C CYS A 269 -44.18 -92.98 -24.61
N SER A 270 -44.48 -92.68 -25.88
CA SER A 270 -45.06 -93.65 -26.83
C SER A 270 -44.25 -94.93 -26.98
N GLY A 271 -42.93 -94.86 -26.77
CA GLY A 271 -42.04 -96.02 -26.77
C GLY A 271 -42.24 -97.00 -25.60
N LEU A 272 -42.94 -96.61 -24.54
CA LEU A 272 -43.23 -97.44 -23.36
C LEU A 272 -44.61 -98.11 -23.42
N ASN A 273 -45.47 -97.75 -24.39
CA ASN A 273 -46.86 -98.21 -24.43
C ASN A 273 -47.04 -99.73 -24.52
N ASN A 274 -46.04 -100.44 -25.04
CA ASN A 274 -46.07 -101.90 -25.21
C ASN A 274 -45.20 -102.64 -24.17
N ALA A 275 -44.65 -101.93 -23.18
CA ALA A 275 -43.81 -102.53 -22.15
C ALA A 275 -44.66 -103.21 -21.07
N ASN A 276 -44.24 -104.39 -20.63
CA ASN A 276 -44.92 -105.11 -19.54
C ASN A 276 -44.67 -104.48 -18.15
N SER A 277 -43.59 -103.73 -17.98
CA SER A 277 -43.19 -103.07 -16.73
C SER A 277 -42.37 -101.82 -17.01
N VAL A 278 -42.53 -100.79 -16.17
CA VAL A 278 -41.77 -99.53 -16.24
C VAL A 278 -41.17 -99.25 -14.87
N VAL A 279 -39.87 -98.98 -14.83
CA VAL A 279 -39.11 -98.71 -13.60
C VAL A 279 -38.45 -97.34 -13.70
N ALA A 280 -38.54 -96.56 -12.62
CA ALA A 280 -37.83 -95.30 -12.47
C ALA A 280 -36.45 -95.55 -11.86
N ILE A 281 -35.39 -95.11 -12.53
CA ILE A 281 -33.99 -95.17 -12.06
C ILE A 281 -33.29 -93.84 -12.35
N SER A 282 -32.09 -93.63 -11.80
CA SER A 282 -31.29 -92.44 -12.14
C SER A 282 -30.77 -92.50 -13.57
N LEU A 283 -30.60 -91.34 -14.22
CA LEU A 283 -30.03 -91.25 -15.57
C LEU A 283 -28.67 -91.94 -15.65
N GLN A 284 -27.83 -91.76 -14.62
CA GLN A 284 -26.51 -92.37 -14.54
C GLN A 284 -26.59 -93.90 -14.51
N GLU A 285 -27.53 -94.45 -13.73
CA GLU A 285 -27.73 -95.89 -13.66
C GLU A 285 -28.28 -96.47 -14.96
N ALA A 286 -29.21 -95.77 -15.62
CA ALA A 286 -29.71 -96.16 -16.94
C ALA A 286 -28.57 -96.23 -17.97
N GLN A 287 -27.72 -95.20 -18.03
CA GLN A 287 -26.58 -95.17 -18.93
C GLN A 287 -25.53 -96.24 -18.59
N ALA A 288 -25.24 -96.47 -17.30
CA ALA A 288 -24.31 -97.51 -16.85
C ALA A 288 -24.78 -98.92 -17.21
N ARG A 289 -26.10 -99.14 -17.20
CA ARG A 289 -26.73 -100.38 -17.68
C ARG A 289 -26.84 -100.45 -19.22
N GLY A 290 -26.34 -99.46 -19.96
CA GLY A 290 -26.29 -99.42 -21.42
C GLY A 290 -27.57 -98.92 -22.11
N TYR A 291 -28.51 -98.33 -21.38
CA TYR A 291 -29.71 -97.74 -21.97
C TYR A 291 -29.38 -96.42 -22.69
N THR A 292 -30.00 -96.20 -23.84
CA THR A 292 -29.82 -95.00 -24.67
C THR A 292 -31.08 -94.13 -24.70
N LEU A 293 -30.96 -92.83 -24.96
CA LEU A 293 -32.12 -91.94 -24.99
C LEU A 293 -33.13 -92.37 -26.08
N CYS A 294 -34.41 -92.41 -25.73
CA CYS A 294 -35.48 -92.55 -26.71
C CYS A 294 -35.58 -91.29 -27.59
N LYS A 295 -35.40 -91.46 -28.91
CA LYS A 295 -35.57 -90.37 -29.90
C LYS A 295 -37.03 -90.12 -30.30
N ARG A 296 -37.95 -90.99 -29.86
CA ARG A 296 -39.39 -90.77 -29.98
C ARG A 296 -39.79 -90.00 -28.74
N GLY A 297 -39.82 -88.68 -28.85
CA GLY A 297 -40.42 -87.80 -27.84
C GLY A 297 -41.93 -87.97 -27.87
#